data_AF-A0A640KU27-F1
#
_entry.id   AF-A0A640KU27-F1
#
_cell.length_a   1.000
_cell.length_b   1.000
_cell.length_c   1.000
_cell.angle_alpha   90.00
_cell.angle_beta   90.00
_cell.angle_gamma   90.00
#
_symmetry.space_group_name_H-M   'P 1'
#
loop_
_entity.id
_entity.type
_entity.pdbx_description
1 polymer ?
#
loop_
_entity_poly.entity_id
_entity_poly.type
_entity_poly.pdbx_seq_one_letter_code
_entity_poly.pdbx_strand_id
1 'polypeptide(L)'
;MNKTNSKEKCNLSFFLISSLFPAHLLSASYVYSCFSDLFVLFFFLTRRATTIKMKLFFALNLIAIFAVTLASAGLTKSDFNKMKIKDLRAFLQDRGLECAGCQEKSDFVRMAYQHRDTNLAGSAVKREIPNKKFWEVWSDIAKNECQNAVKRRGSDAGTEPFSIICDTIHSAVDSYLMQHGRRVANQLKKTPGDLLKTSFKDAYFEAGSRLFRMLADYCLGSPSLQKACQSLGSVMSAMNGSSGADFQVWTTNVGIENTNPMYEIIDRRDDL
;
A
#
# COMPACT_ATOMS: atom_id res chain seq x y z
N MET A 1 18.68 33.40 40.35
CA MET A 1 17.85 34.60 40.14
C MET A 1 18.02 35.06 38.70
N ASN A 2 16.99 34.87 37.86
CA ASN A 2 16.57 35.78 36.78
C ASN A 2 15.40 35.10 36.04
N LYS A 3 14.19 35.54 36.40
CA LYS A 3 12.93 35.22 35.71
C LYS A 3 12.79 36.20 34.56
N THR A 4 12.64 35.71 33.34
CA THR A 4 12.12 36.50 32.22
C THR A 4 10.83 35.87 31.71
N ASN A 5 9.77 36.67 31.81
CA ASN A 5 8.44 36.46 31.25
C ASN A 5 8.51 36.38 29.71
N SER A 6 7.73 35.48 29.12
CA SER A 6 7.24 35.67 27.75
C SER A 6 5.74 35.34 27.73
N LYS A 7 4.96 36.42 27.74
CA LYS A 7 3.54 36.47 27.38
C LYS A 7 3.44 36.76 25.88
N GLU A 8 2.30 36.34 25.32
CA GLU A 8 1.66 36.82 24.09
C GLU A 8 2.31 36.51 22.74
N LYS A 9 1.63 35.64 21.98
CA LYS A 9 0.94 36.03 20.73
C LYS A 9 0.00 34.91 20.26
N CYS A 10 -1.28 35.04 20.62
CA CYS A 10 -2.37 34.48 19.84
C CYS A 10 -2.81 35.55 18.83
N ASN A 11 -2.52 35.35 17.55
CA ASN A 11 -3.19 36.01 16.43
C ASN A 11 -3.44 34.91 15.39
N LEU A 12 -4.69 34.48 15.21
CA LEU A 12 -5.64 35.07 14.27
C LEU A 12 -5.11 35.01 12.82
N SER A 13 -5.47 33.94 12.13
CA SER A 13 -5.48 33.88 10.67
C SER A 13 -6.71 33.07 10.27
N PHE A 14 -7.83 33.78 10.32
CA PHE A 14 -9.14 33.34 9.85
C PHE A 14 -9.49 34.36 8.75
N PHE A 15 -9.10 34.12 7.50
CA PHE A 15 -9.72 34.73 6.32
C PHE A 15 -9.14 34.11 5.02
N LEU A 16 -10.07 33.82 4.11
CA LEU A 16 -9.92 33.64 2.65
C LEU A 16 -9.27 32.36 2.12
N ILE A 17 -10.07 31.29 1.97
CA ILE A 17 -10.22 30.58 0.67
C ILE A 17 -11.69 30.16 0.52
N SER A 18 -12.53 31.10 0.11
CA SER A 18 -13.85 30.85 -0.47
C SER A 18 -13.82 31.37 -1.89
N SER A 19 -13.53 30.51 -2.87
CA SER A 19 -13.99 30.62 -4.26
C SER A 19 -13.27 29.59 -5.13
N LEU A 20 -14.01 29.04 -6.09
CA LEU A 20 -13.59 28.10 -7.14
C LEU A 20 -13.49 26.62 -6.74
N PHE A 21 -14.65 25.95 -6.63
CA PHE A 21 -14.84 24.68 -7.34
C PHE A 21 -16.29 24.56 -7.85
N PRO A 22 -16.50 24.04 -9.07
CA PRO A 22 -17.79 24.10 -9.75
C PRO A 22 -18.78 23.08 -9.20
N ALA A 23 -20.02 23.51 -9.06
CA ALA A 23 -21.17 22.66 -8.80
C ALA A 23 -21.45 21.77 -10.02
N HIS A 24 -21.26 20.45 -9.90
CA HIS A 24 -22.03 19.44 -10.61
C HIS A 24 -21.85 18.07 -9.94
N LEU A 25 -22.94 17.28 -9.90
CA LEU A 25 -23.17 16.00 -9.18
C LEU A 25 -23.76 16.21 -7.78
N LEU A 26 -25.02 16.65 -7.64
CA LEU A 26 -26.25 15.86 -7.84
C LEU A 26 -26.23 14.46 -7.19
N SER A 27 -26.75 14.45 -5.96
CA SER A 27 -27.70 13.49 -5.37
C SER A 27 -27.29 12.03 -5.20
N ALA A 28 -26.81 11.70 -3.99
CA ALA A 28 -26.99 10.38 -3.38
C ALA A 28 -27.36 10.47 -1.87
N SER A 29 -27.89 11.61 -1.41
CA SER A 29 -28.24 11.85 0.00
C SER A 29 -29.73 11.72 0.32
N TYR A 30 -30.57 11.30 -0.64
CA TYR A 30 -32.04 11.30 -0.47
C TYR A 30 -32.69 9.94 -0.21
N VAL A 31 -31.91 8.85 -0.06
CA VAL A 31 -32.49 7.52 0.19
C VAL A 31 -32.43 7.10 1.67
N TYR A 32 -31.65 7.79 2.51
CA TYR A 32 -31.48 7.38 3.91
C TYR A 32 -32.44 8.05 4.92
N SER A 33 -33.22 9.07 4.52
CA SER A 33 -34.15 9.74 5.45
C SER A 33 -35.59 9.23 5.43
N CYS A 34 -35.94 8.26 4.57
CA CYS A 34 -37.30 7.69 4.54
C CYS A 34 -37.43 6.32 5.21
N PHE A 35 -36.32 5.70 5.61
CA PHE A 35 -36.32 4.35 6.21
C PHE A 35 -36.27 4.36 7.75
N SER A 36 -35.97 5.49 8.39
CA SER A 36 -35.88 5.60 9.86
C SER A 36 -37.24 5.72 10.54
N ASP A 37 -38.24 6.32 9.89
CA ASP A 37 -39.52 6.60 10.55
C ASP A 37 -40.52 5.43 10.49
N LEU A 38 -40.34 4.51 9.53
CA LEU A 38 -41.16 3.29 9.46
C LEU A 38 -40.74 2.23 10.51
N PHE A 39 -39.51 2.31 11.03
CA PHE A 39 -38.96 1.32 11.97
C PHE A 39 -39.40 1.57 13.41
N VAL A 40 -39.72 2.82 13.77
CA VAL A 40 -40.11 3.18 15.15
C VAL A 40 -41.57 2.83 15.42
N LEU A 41 -42.45 2.88 14.42
CA LEU A 41 -43.87 2.54 14.61
C LEU A 41 -44.13 1.04 14.78
N PHE A 42 -43.26 0.19 14.23
CA PHE A 42 -43.38 -1.27 14.40
C PHE A 42 -42.94 -1.75 15.80
N PHE A 43 -42.13 -0.97 16.51
CA PHE A 43 -41.60 -1.35 17.82
C PHE A 43 -42.56 -1.10 18.99
N PHE A 44 -43.59 -0.27 18.82
CA PHE A 44 -44.47 0.12 19.94
C PHE A 44 -45.81 -0.63 20.03
N LEU A 45 -46.26 -1.33 18.98
CA LEU A 45 -47.57 -1.98 18.97
C LEU A 45 -47.60 -3.47 19.38
N THR A 46 -46.48 -4.09 19.72
CA THR A 46 -46.42 -5.54 20.07
C THR A 46 -46.10 -5.80 21.54
N ARG A 47 -46.25 -4.77 22.40
CA ARG A 47 -45.82 -4.82 23.80
C ARG A 47 -46.94 -5.27 24.75
N ARG A 48 -47.51 -6.46 24.53
CA ARG A 48 -48.13 -7.34 25.54
C ARG A 48 -48.72 -8.57 24.85
N ALA A 49 -48.23 -9.76 25.21
CA ALA A 49 -48.75 -11.10 24.88
C ALA A 49 -48.10 -11.94 23.75
N THR A 50 -46.81 -11.77 23.39
CA THR A 50 -46.14 -12.68 22.42
C THR A 50 -44.61 -12.79 22.57
N THR A 51 -44.08 -12.97 23.79
CA THR A 51 -42.62 -13.00 24.03
C THR A 51 -41.87 -14.21 23.43
N ILE A 52 -42.55 -15.30 23.08
CA ILE A 52 -41.91 -16.48 22.46
C ILE A 52 -41.91 -16.38 20.93
N LYS A 53 -43.00 -15.89 20.30
CA LYS A 53 -43.09 -15.77 18.84
C LYS A 53 -42.17 -14.69 18.26
N MET A 54 -41.86 -13.65 19.02
CA MET A 54 -40.99 -12.56 18.56
C MET A 54 -39.52 -13.00 18.42
N LYS A 55 -39.01 -13.86 19.32
CA LYS A 55 -37.63 -14.38 19.23
C LYS A 55 -37.42 -15.28 18.00
N LEU A 56 -38.42 -16.09 17.66
CA LEU A 56 -38.36 -16.96 16.48
C LEU A 56 -38.39 -16.15 15.17
N PHE A 57 -39.19 -15.08 15.12
CA PHE A 57 -39.28 -14.21 13.95
C PHE A 57 -37.99 -13.41 13.70
N PHE A 58 -37.35 -12.90 14.75
CA PHE A 58 -36.04 -12.24 14.63
C PHE A 58 -34.94 -13.22 14.24
N ALA A 59 -34.92 -14.45 14.80
CA ALA A 59 -33.97 -15.47 14.40
C ALA A 59 -34.10 -15.87 12.92
N LEU A 60 -35.34 -16.04 12.42
CA LEU A 60 -35.60 -16.35 11.01
C LEU A 60 -35.18 -15.22 10.06
N ASN A 61 -35.42 -13.95 10.43
CA ASN A 61 -34.96 -12.82 9.63
C ASN A 61 -33.43 -12.69 9.64
N LEU A 62 -32.77 -12.95 10.77
CA LEU A 62 -31.31 -12.92 10.85
C LEU A 62 -30.67 -14.01 9.97
N ILE A 63 -31.24 -15.22 9.95
CA ILE A 63 -30.79 -16.33 9.10
C ILE A 63 -31.01 -15.98 7.61
N ALA A 64 -32.14 -15.39 7.24
CA ALA A 64 -32.41 -14.97 5.87
C ALA A 64 -31.42 -13.89 5.37
N ILE A 65 -31.08 -12.92 6.23
CA ILE A 65 -30.10 -11.88 5.90
C ILE A 65 -28.68 -12.48 5.77
N PHE A 66 -28.32 -13.44 6.63
CA PHE A 66 -27.01 -14.11 6.55
C PHE A 66 -26.88 -15.04 5.33
N ALA A 67 -27.98 -15.63 4.88
CA ALA A 67 -28.01 -16.44 3.65
C ALA A 67 -27.80 -15.59 2.38
N VAL A 68 -28.25 -14.33 2.39
CA VAL A 68 -28.08 -13.41 1.25
C VAL A 68 -26.65 -12.89 1.11
N THR A 69 -25.90 -12.75 2.21
CA THR A 69 -24.53 -12.23 2.17
C THR A 69 -23.46 -13.26 1.80
N LEU A 70 -23.74 -14.57 1.90
CA LEU A 70 -22.80 -15.62 1.46
C LEU A 70 -22.85 -15.94 -0.04
N ALA A 71 -23.85 -15.45 -0.76
CA ALA A 71 -23.89 -15.53 -2.22
C ALA A 71 -23.04 -14.40 -2.83
N SER A 72 -21.73 -14.43 -2.59
CA SER A 72 -20.77 -13.77 -3.47
C SER A 72 -20.86 -14.47 -4.83
N ALA A 73 -21.85 -14.09 -5.63
CA ALA A 73 -22.03 -14.59 -6.98
C ALA A 73 -20.79 -14.20 -7.78
N GLY A 74 -19.89 -15.16 -7.98
CA GLY A 74 -18.74 -14.98 -8.85
C GLY A 74 -19.23 -14.51 -10.22
N LEU A 75 -18.60 -13.47 -10.77
CA LEU A 75 -18.98 -12.89 -12.06
C LEU A 75 -18.99 -13.99 -13.13
N THR A 76 -20.15 -14.20 -13.75
CA THR A 76 -20.31 -15.22 -14.80
C THR A 76 -19.81 -14.68 -16.13
N LYS A 77 -19.51 -15.58 -17.09
CA LYS A 77 -19.14 -15.17 -18.45
C LYS A 77 -20.21 -14.30 -19.13
N SER A 78 -21.48 -14.50 -18.79
CA SER A 78 -22.60 -13.69 -19.29
C SER A 78 -22.50 -12.24 -18.82
N ASP A 79 -22.04 -12.02 -17.59
CA ASP A 79 -21.89 -10.68 -17.04
C ASP A 79 -20.78 -9.91 -17.76
N PHE A 80 -19.63 -10.56 -18.03
CA PHE A 80 -18.56 -9.97 -18.84
C PHE A 80 -19.00 -9.67 -20.28
N ASN A 81 -19.87 -10.50 -20.88
CA ASN A 81 -20.42 -10.22 -22.22
C ASN A 81 -21.28 -8.95 -22.26
N LYS A 82 -21.94 -8.59 -21.14
CA LYS A 82 -22.76 -7.38 -21.04
C LYS A 82 -21.93 -6.11 -20.80
N MET A 83 -20.72 -6.23 -20.24
CA MET A 83 -19.83 -5.09 -20.01
C MET A 83 -19.41 -4.42 -21.33
N LYS A 84 -19.15 -3.11 -21.28
CA LYS A 84 -18.59 -2.37 -22.43
C LYS A 84 -17.09 -2.65 -22.51
N ILE A 85 -16.49 -2.47 -23.70
CA ILE A 85 -15.03 -2.66 -23.88
C ILE A 85 -14.23 -1.77 -22.92
N LYS A 86 -14.70 -0.55 -22.65
CA LYS A 86 -14.07 0.36 -21.67
C LYS A 86 -14.03 -0.26 -20.27
N ASP A 87 -15.13 -0.85 -19.81
CA ASP A 87 -15.24 -1.45 -18.48
C ASP A 87 -14.39 -2.73 -18.39
N LEU A 88 -14.32 -3.51 -19.48
CA LEU A 88 -13.44 -4.68 -19.56
C LEU A 88 -11.96 -4.29 -19.50
N ARG A 89 -11.56 -3.20 -20.16
CA ARG A 89 -10.19 -2.66 -20.06
C ARG A 89 -9.89 -2.17 -18.64
N ALA A 90 -10.80 -1.44 -18.02
CA ALA A 90 -10.66 -1.03 -16.63
C ALA A 90 -10.53 -2.25 -15.70
N PHE A 91 -11.38 -3.28 -15.86
CA PHE A 91 -11.32 -4.51 -15.06
C PHE A 91 -9.97 -5.23 -15.15
N LEU A 92 -9.36 -5.27 -16.34
CA LEU A 92 -8.05 -5.85 -16.58
C LEU A 92 -6.93 -4.96 -16.02
N GLN A 93 -7.03 -3.65 -16.23
CA GLN A 93 -6.08 -2.66 -15.73
C GLN A 93 -6.05 -2.63 -14.20
N ASP A 94 -7.21 -2.71 -13.55
CA ASP A 94 -7.36 -2.82 -12.09
C ASP A 94 -6.71 -4.09 -11.54
N ARG A 95 -6.37 -5.07 -12.40
CA ARG A 95 -5.64 -6.30 -12.07
C ARG A 95 -4.20 -6.29 -12.58
N GLY A 96 -3.73 -5.17 -13.12
CA GLY A 96 -2.39 -5.03 -13.68
C GLY A 96 -2.19 -5.85 -14.96
N LEU A 97 -3.27 -6.17 -15.66
CA LEU A 97 -3.25 -6.92 -16.91
C LEU A 97 -3.53 -5.97 -18.07
N GLU A 98 -2.64 -5.98 -19.06
CA GLU A 98 -2.85 -5.32 -20.34
C GLU A 98 -2.98 -6.36 -21.44
N CYS A 99 -3.98 -6.20 -22.31
CA CYS A 99 -4.14 -7.10 -23.46
C CYS A 99 -3.56 -6.48 -24.73
N ALA A 100 -2.27 -6.70 -24.98
CA ALA A 100 -1.55 -6.17 -26.14
C ALA A 100 -2.00 -6.73 -27.51
N GLY A 101 -2.88 -7.74 -27.53
CA GLY A 101 -3.35 -8.39 -28.76
C GLY A 101 -4.87 -8.54 -28.88
N CYS A 102 -5.66 -7.97 -27.96
CA CYS A 102 -7.12 -8.06 -28.04
C CYS A 102 -7.67 -7.11 -29.10
N GLN A 103 -8.13 -7.64 -30.24
CA GLN A 103 -8.77 -6.85 -31.29
C GLN A 103 -10.29 -6.82 -31.14
N GLU A 104 -10.89 -7.96 -30.76
CA GLU A 104 -12.34 -8.09 -30.64
C GLU A 104 -12.81 -8.03 -29.18
N LYS A 105 -14.09 -7.68 -28.97
CA LYS A 105 -14.71 -7.71 -27.63
C LYS A 105 -14.62 -9.11 -26.99
N SER A 106 -14.77 -10.15 -27.80
CA SER A 106 -14.67 -11.56 -27.40
C SER A 106 -13.33 -11.88 -26.71
N ASP A 107 -12.23 -11.26 -27.16
CA ASP A 107 -10.90 -11.43 -26.55
C ASP A 107 -10.82 -10.81 -25.16
N PHE A 108 -11.31 -9.57 -25.00
CA PHE A 108 -11.38 -8.90 -23.71
C PHE A 108 -12.24 -9.68 -22.72
N VAL A 109 -13.41 -10.17 -23.15
CA VAL A 109 -14.30 -10.99 -22.31
C VAL A 109 -13.61 -12.29 -21.89
N ARG A 110 -12.95 -12.97 -22.83
CA ARG A 110 -12.19 -14.20 -22.55
C ARG A 110 -11.10 -13.96 -21.52
N MET A 111 -10.29 -12.92 -21.71
CA MET A 111 -9.19 -12.59 -20.80
C MET A 111 -9.68 -12.16 -19.41
N ALA A 112 -10.72 -11.33 -19.34
CA ALA A 112 -11.32 -10.90 -18.07
C ALA A 112 -11.93 -12.09 -17.31
N TYR A 113 -12.62 -13.01 -18.00
CA TYR A 113 -13.20 -14.19 -17.37
C TYR A 113 -12.14 -15.18 -16.85
N GLN A 114 -11.04 -15.33 -17.58
CA GLN A 114 -9.90 -16.16 -17.15
C GLN A 114 -9.23 -15.62 -15.88
N HIS A 115 -9.16 -14.30 -15.73
CA HIS A 115 -8.48 -13.62 -14.61
C HIS A 115 -9.47 -13.01 -13.60
N ARG A 116 -10.72 -13.49 -13.57
CA ARG A 116 -11.74 -12.93 -12.68
C ARG A 116 -11.41 -13.10 -11.20
N ASP A 117 -10.71 -14.20 -10.90
CA ASP A 117 -10.27 -14.59 -9.56
C ASP A 117 -8.87 -14.03 -9.23
N THR A 118 -8.21 -13.36 -10.18
CA THR A 118 -6.98 -12.62 -9.93
C THR A 118 -7.29 -11.41 -9.07
N ASN A 119 -6.57 -11.24 -7.96
CA ASN A 119 -6.68 -10.10 -7.07
C ASN A 119 -6.44 -8.79 -7.84
N LEU A 120 -7.07 -7.71 -7.38
CA LEU A 120 -6.82 -6.38 -7.95
C LEU A 120 -5.33 -6.06 -7.76
N ALA A 121 -4.72 -5.48 -8.78
CA ALA A 121 -3.44 -4.80 -8.65
C ALA A 121 -3.64 -3.68 -7.61
N GLY A 122 -3.02 -3.84 -6.44
CA GLY A 122 -3.23 -2.94 -5.30
C GLY A 122 -4.33 -3.35 -4.32
N SER A 123 -5.01 -4.49 -4.51
CA SER A 123 -5.56 -5.23 -3.37
C SER A 123 -4.48 -6.17 -2.85
N ALA A 124 -3.31 -5.63 -2.47
CA ALA A 124 -2.43 -6.46 -1.68
C ALA A 124 -3.22 -6.89 -0.46
N VAL A 125 -3.22 -8.19 -0.23
CA VAL A 125 -3.49 -8.76 1.09
C VAL A 125 -2.87 -7.82 2.10
N LYS A 126 -3.70 -7.21 2.97
CA LYS A 126 -3.22 -6.25 3.96
C LYS A 126 -2.03 -6.89 4.65
N ARG A 127 -0.83 -6.39 4.33
CA ARG A 127 0.41 -6.95 4.86
C ARG A 127 0.34 -6.79 6.37
N GLU A 128 0.56 -7.87 7.09
CA GLU A 128 0.67 -7.79 8.53
C GLU A 128 1.86 -6.89 8.86
N ILE A 129 1.62 -5.84 9.64
CA ILE A 129 2.66 -4.89 10.01
C ILE A 129 3.40 -5.50 11.20
N PRO A 130 4.71 -5.81 11.08
CA PRO A 130 5.45 -6.41 12.17
C PRO A 130 5.53 -5.47 13.37
N ASN A 131 5.49 -6.02 14.59
CA ASN A 131 5.70 -5.26 15.83
C ASN A 131 7.20 -5.02 16.10
N LYS A 132 7.87 -4.33 15.18
CA LYS A 132 9.29 -3.93 15.25
C LYS A 132 9.43 -2.47 14.80
N LYS A 133 10.62 -1.87 14.95
CA LYS A 133 10.86 -0.51 14.47
C LYS A 133 10.97 -0.46 12.95
N PHE A 134 10.66 0.70 12.36
CA PHE A 134 10.72 0.94 10.92
C PHE A 134 12.02 0.44 10.25
N TRP A 135 13.17 0.85 10.79
CA TRP A 135 14.49 0.51 10.23
C TRP A 135 14.85 -0.96 10.41
N GLU A 136 14.47 -1.59 11.53
CA GLU A 136 14.70 -3.02 11.80
C GLU A 136 13.91 -3.91 10.81
N VAL A 137 12.66 -3.53 10.49
CA VAL A 137 11.85 -4.27 9.52
C VAL A 137 12.42 -4.14 8.11
N TRP A 138 12.80 -2.94 7.70
CA TRP A 138 13.31 -2.71 6.36
C TRP A 138 14.73 -3.23 6.14
N SER A 139 15.57 -3.29 7.18
CA SER A 139 16.87 -3.98 7.09
C SER A 139 16.69 -5.49 6.91
N ASP A 140 15.76 -6.12 7.64
CA ASP A 140 15.38 -7.53 7.45
C ASP A 140 14.89 -7.80 6.01
N ILE A 141 14.02 -6.92 5.47
CA ILE A 141 13.55 -7.00 4.07
C ILE A 141 14.72 -6.86 3.09
N ALA A 142 15.61 -5.89 3.28
CA ALA A 142 16.76 -5.67 2.41
C ALA A 142 17.69 -6.88 2.37
N LYS A 143 17.93 -7.53 3.52
CA LYS A 143 18.69 -8.77 3.60
C LYS A 143 18.03 -9.88 2.79
N ASN A 144 16.72 -10.07 2.95
CA ASN A 144 15.97 -11.08 2.21
C ASN A 144 16.00 -10.84 0.69
N GLU A 145 15.85 -9.58 0.25
CA GLU A 145 15.97 -9.22 -1.17
C GLU A 145 17.37 -9.49 -1.72
N CYS A 146 18.42 -9.23 -0.94
CA CYS A 146 19.79 -9.60 -1.31
C CYS A 146 19.95 -11.11 -1.45
N GLN A 147 19.50 -11.90 -0.47
CA GLN A 147 19.58 -13.36 -0.53
C GLN A 147 18.79 -13.94 -1.72
N ASN A 148 17.63 -13.34 -2.03
CA ASN A 148 16.85 -13.70 -3.21
C ASN A 148 17.59 -13.36 -4.52
N ALA A 149 18.29 -12.22 -4.58
CA ALA A 149 19.12 -11.86 -5.72
C ALA A 149 20.29 -12.85 -5.92
N VAL A 150 20.93 -13.31 -4.85
CA VAL A 150 21.99 -14.34 -4.91
C VAL A 150 21.43 -15.66 -5.44
N LYS A 151 20.29 -16.12 -4.92
CA LYS A 151 19.61 -17.34 -5.39
C LYS A 151 19.21 -17.25 -6.86
N ARG A 152 18.70 -16.10 -7.32
CA ARG A 152 18.36 -15.86 -8.73
C ARG A 152 19.58 -15.98 -9.66
N ARG A 153 20.79 -15.74 -9.15
CA ARG A 153 22.06 -15.90 -9.88
C ARG A 153 22.64 -17.32 -9.78
N GLY A 154 21.91 -18.27 -9.19
CA GLY A 154 22.33 -19.67 -9.08
C GLY A 154 23.41 -19.92 -8.02
N SER A 155 23.61 -18.97 -7.10
CA SER A 155 24.57 -19.08 -5.99
C SER A 155 23.86 -19.34 -4.66
N ASP A 156 24.58 -19.89 -3.68
CA ASP A 156 24.08 -20.03 -2.32
C ASP A 156 24.26 -18.72 -1.55
N ALA A 157 23.21 -18.27 -0.87
CA ALA A 157 23.24 -17.05 -0.06
C ALA A 157 24.05 -17.20 1.24
N GLY A 158 24.32 -18.44 1.66
CA GLY A 158 25.13 -18.74 2.85
C GLY A 158 26.65 -18.70 2.62
N THR A 159 27.10 -18.71 1.37
CA THR A 159 28.53 -18.77 1.03
C THR A 159 29.16 -17.39 0.91
N GLU A 160 30.46 -17.31 1.19
CA GLU A 160 31.22 -16.09 0.94
C GLU A 160 31.46 -15.88 -0.57
N PRO A 161 31.42 -14.62 -1.05
CA PRO A 161 31.28 -13.38 -0.29
C PRO A 161 29.82 -12.96 -0.04
N PHE A 162 28.83 -13.73 -0.50
CA PHE A 162 27.42 -13.32 -0.56
C PHE A 162 26.79 -13.10 0.81
N SER A 163 27.07 -13.98 1.77
CA SER A 163 26.58 -13.84 3.16
C SER A 163 27.02 -12.52 3.77
N ILE A 164 28.32 -12.20 3.68
CA ILE A 164 28.93 -10.96 4.17
C ILE A 164 28.30 -9.74 3.48
N ILE A 165 28.11 -9.78 2.17
CA ILE A 165 27.49 -8.67 1.43
C ILE A 165 26.05 -8.44 1.90
N CYS A 166 25.23 -9.50 2.03
CA CYS A 166 23.85 -9.34 2.49
C CYS A 166 23.76 -8.88 3.94
N ASP A 167 24.68 -9.30 4.82
CA ASP A 167 24.79 -8.80 6.19
C ASP A 167 25.26 -7.33 6.25
N THR A 168 26.13 -6.93 5.33
CA THR A 168 26.56 -5.54 5.20
C THR A 168 25.42 -4.65 4.70
N ILE A 169 24.63 -5.13 3.74
CA ILE A 169 23.40 -4.44 3.29
C ILE A 169 22.41 -4.30 4.44
N HIS A 170 22.16 -5.36 5.21
CA HIS A 170 21.30 -5.30 6.41
C HIS A 170 21.74 -4.19 7.36
N SER A 171 23.02 -4.19 7.73
CA SER A 171 23.61 -3.22 8.66
C SER A 171 23.59 -1.78 8.12
N ALA A 172 23.86 -1.61 6.82
CA ALA A 172 23.82 -0.31 6.15
C ALA A 172 22.41 0.27 6.13
N VAL A 173 21.40 -0.55 5.78
CA VAL A 173 20.01 -0.14 5.72
C VAL A 173 19.47 0.22 7.08
N ASP A 174 19.79 -0.58 8.12
CA ASP A 174 19.42 -0.29 9.50
C ASP A 174 19.97 1.08 9.94
N SER A 175 21.28 1.28 9.76
CA SER A 175 21.96 2.53 10.13
C SER A 175 21.42 3.74 9.35
N TYR A 176 21.23 3.57 8.04
CA TYR A 176 20.76 4.63 7.15
C TYR A 176 19.33 5.06 7.50
N LEU A 177 18.40 4.10 7.61
CA LEU A 177 17.00 4.39 7.92
C LEU A 177 16.83 4.85 9.37
N MET A 178 17.67 4.40 10.30
CA MET A 178 17.70 4.95 11.65
C MET A 178 18.08 6.43 11.62
N GLN A 179 19.11 6.84 10.86
CA GLN A 179 19.54 8.24 10.79
C GLN A 179 18.55 9.12 10.01
N HIS A 180 18.18 8.71 8.79
CA HIS A 180 17.36 9.49 7.88
C HIS A 180 15.87 9.36 8.21
N GLY A 181 15.39 8.16 8.51
CA GLY A 181 14.01 7.91 8.89
C GLY A 181 13.64 8.61 10.21
N ARG A 182 14.53 8.63 11.21
CA ARG A 182 14.31 9.39 12.45
C ARG A 182 14.23 10.89 12.19
N ARG A 183 15.06 11.43 11.30
CA ARG A 183 15.00 12.84 10.89
C ARG A 183 13.65 13.18 10.26
N VAL A 184 13.20 12.36 9.30
CA VAL A 184 11.89 12.53 8.63
C VAL A 184 10.74 12.40 9.63
N ALA A 185 10.78 11.39 10.51
CA ALA A 185 9.79 11.20 11.57
C ALA A 185 9.65 12.46 12.44
N ASN A 186 10.78 13.01 12.89
CA ASN A 186 10.81 14.23 13.71
C ASN A 186 10.28 15.46 12.95
N GLN A 187 10.69 15.64 11.69
CA GLN A 187 10.24 16.77 10.86
C GLN A 187 8.72 16.76 10.63
N LEU A 188 8.14 15.56 10.46
CA LEU A 188 6.72 15.38 10.18
C LEU A 188 5.89 15.11 11.44
N LYS A 189 6.51 15.12 12.62
CA LYS A 189 5.89 14.80 13.92
C LYS A 189 5.18 13.43 13.91
N LYS A 190 5.80 12.44 13.27
CA LYS A 190 5.32 11.05 13.19
C LYS A 190 6.17 10.12 14.04
N THR A 191 5.59 9.03 14.52
CA THR A 191 6.35 7.97 15.18
C THR A 191 6.99 7.04 14.14
N PRO A 192 8.04 6.27 14.51
CA PRO A 192 8.54 5.20 13.64
C PRO A 192 7.47 4.18 13.24
N GLY A 193 6.47 3.94 14.11
CA GLY A 193 5.34 3.05 13.81
C GLY A 193 4.44 3.59 12.69
N ASP A 194 4.22 4.90 12.66
CA ASP A 194 3.43 5.54 11.59
C ASP A 194 4.14 5.48 10.23
N LEU A 195 5.47 5.68 10.23
CA LEU A 195 6.30 5.48 9.03
C LEU A 195 6.23 4.03 8.55
N LEU A 196 6.35 3.07 9.46
CA LEU A 196 6.25 1.65 9.13
C LEU A 196 4.89 1.31 8.51
N LYS A 197 3.79 1.74 9.15
CA LYS A 197 2.42 1.54 8.64
C LYS A 197 2.24 2.12 7.25
N THR A 198 2.80 3.30 6.98
CA THR A 198 2.74 3.89 5.63
C THR A 198 3.58 3.12 4.63
N SER A 199 4.80 2.76 5.00
CA SER A 199 5.70 2.03 4.12
C SER A 199 5.19 0.64 3.72
N PHE A 200 4.25 0.07 4.48
CA PHE A 200 3.60 -1.21 4.19
C PHE A 200 2.37 -1.11 3.28
N LYS A 201 1.94 0.11 2.94
CA LYS A 201 0.97 0.35 1.85
C LYS A 201 1.64 0.01 0.50
N ASP A 202 0.86 -0.49 -0.45
CA ASP A 202 1.35 -1.19 -1.65
C ASP A 202 2.41 -0.43 -2.43
N ALA A 203 2.08 0.77 -2.90
CA ALA A 203 3.01 1.58 -3.70
C ALA A 203 4.34 1.87 -2.98
N TYR A 204 4.30 2.13 -1.67
CA TYR A 204 5.51 2.43 -0.89
C TYR A 204 6.33 1.17 -0.64
N PHE A 205 5.66 0.05 -0.35
CA PHE A 205 6.30 -1.23 -0.11
C PHE A 205 7.00 -1.74 -1.36
N GLU A 206 6.32 -1.68 -2.51
CA GLU A 206 6.84 -2.11 -3.80
C GLU A 206 8.04 -1.27 -4.23
N ALA A 207 7.94 0.05 -4.09
CA ALA A 207 9.04 0.93 -4.44
C ALA A 207 10.26 0.75 -3.51
N GLY A 208 10.03 0.59 -2.20
CA GLY A 208 11.10 0.29 -1.24
C GLY A 208 11.80 -1.02 -1.57
N SER A 209 11.01 -2.08 -1.78
CA SER A 209 11.52 -3.41 -2.17
C SER A 209 12.29 -3.36 -3.49
N ARG A 210 11.86 -2.54 -4.46
CA ARG A 210 12.59 -2.32 -5.71
C ARG A 210 13.94 -1.65 -5.47
N LEU A 211 14.02 -0.62 -4.64
CA LEU A 211 15.29 0.03 -4.31
C LEU A 211 16.28 -0.96 -3.69
N PHE A 212 15.82 -1.86 -2.81
CA PHE A 212 16.68 -2.91 -2.25
C PHE A 212 17.12 -3.94 -3.29
N ARG A 213 16.25 -4.31 -4.25
CA ARG A 213 16.65 -5.15 -5.38
C ARG A 213 17.74 -4.49 -6.24
N MET A 214 17.59 -3.20 -6.57
CA MET A 214 18.61 -2.46 -7.32
C MET A 214 19.94 -2.37 -6.55
N LEU A 215 19.89 -2.12 -5.25
CA LEU A 215 21.08 -2.12 -4.40
C LEU A 215 21.77 -3.50 -4.37
N ALA A 216 21.00 -4.57 -4.22
CA ALA A 216 21.52 -5.93 -4.24
C ALA A 216 22.14 -6.26 -5.61
N ASP A 217 21.46 -5.95 -6.70
CA ASP A 217 21.95 -6.21 -8.05
C ASP A 217 23.22 -5.40 -8.38
N TYR A 218 23.32 -4.17 -7.89
CA TYR A 218 24.55 -3.36 -7.95
C TYR A 218 25.70 -4.06 -7.20
N CYS A 219 25.49 -4.43 -5.94
CA CYS A 219 26.54 -5.06 -5.12
C CYS A 219 26.96 -6.45 -5.62
N LEU A 220 26.06 -7.17 -6.29
CA LEU A 220 26.32 -8.51 -6.85
C LEU A 220 26.79 -8.49 -8.31
N GLY A 221 26.81 -7.31 -8.95
CA GLY A 221 27.02 -7.18 -10.39
C GLY A 221 28.41 -7.60 -10.90
N SER A 222 29.45 -7.44 -10.07
CA SER A 222 30.82 -7.84 -10.44
C SER A 222 31.69 -8.13 -9.21
N PRO A 223 32.81 -8.89 -9.34
CA PRO A 223 33.69 -9.19 -8.21
C PRO A 223 34.30 -7.95 -7.52
N SER A 224 34.58 -6.88 -8.28
CA SER A 224 35.07 -5.62 -7.71
C SER A 224 34.01 -4.91 -6.87
N LEU A 225 32.76 -4.89 -7.34
CA LEU A 225 31.62 -4.35 -6.59
C LEU A 225 31.30 -5.20 -5.37
N GLN A 226 31.39 -6.52 -5.49
CA GLN A 226 31.23 -7.45 -4.35
C GLN A 226 32.24 -7.14 -3.25
N LYS A 227 33.52 -6.96 -3.60
CA LYS A 227 34.56 -6.56 -2.64
C LYS A 227 34.28 -5.19 -2.02
N ALA A 228 33.82 -4.23 -2.82
CA ALA A 228 33.47 -2.90 -2.31
C ALA A 228 32.27 -2.95 -1.34
N CYS A 229 31.24 -3.72 -1.67
CA CYS A 229 30.02 -3.86 -0.87
C CYS A 229 30.17 -4.73 0.39
N GLN A 230 31.33 -5.32 0.65
CA GLN A 230 31.68 -5.83 1.97
C GLN A 230 31.96 -4.71 2.99
N SER A 231 32.14 -3.46 2.53
CA SER A 231 32.30 -2.30 3.39
C SER A 231 30.99 -1.54 3.57
N LEU A 232 30.63 -1.28 4.83
CA LEU A 232 29.47 -0.48 5.22
C LEU A 232 29.43 0.88 4.52
N GLY A 233 30.57 1.56 4.44
CA GLY A 233 30.67 2.89 3.84
C GLY A 233 30.34 2.90 2.35
N SER A 234 30.79 1.88 1.62
CA SER A 234 30.49 1.72 0.19
C SER A 234 29.00 1.50 -0.05
N VAL A 235 28.35 0.64 0.77
CA VAL A 235 26.92 0.37 0.65
C VAL A 235 26.10 1.63 0.99
N MET A 236 26.45 2.35 2.06
CA MET A 236 25.79 3.62 2.39
C MET A 236 25.98 4.68 1.30
N SER A 237 27.15 4.73 0.65
CA SER A 237 27.36 5.62 -0.50
C SER A 237 26.48 5.22 -1.70
N ALA A 238 26.31 3.92 -1.95
CA ALA A 238 25.41 3.42 -2.97
C ALA A 238 23.94 3.78 -2.71
N MET A 239 23.51 3.71 -1.44
CA MET A 239 22.16 4.12 -1.02
C MET A 239 21.88 5.62 -1.22
N ASN A 240 22.91 6.46 -1.32
CA ASN A 240 22.78 7.89 -1.62
C ASN A 240 22.77 8.18 -3.13
N GLY A 241 22.52 7.18 -3.97
CA GLY A 241 22.28 7.35 -5.41
C GLY A 241 23.40 6.87 -6.33
N SER A 242 24.55 6.40 -5.83
CA SER A 242 25.61 5.91 -6.73
C SER A 242 25.23 4.61 -7.47
N SER A 243 24.24 3.86 -6.96
CA SER A 243 23.65 2.70 -7.64
C SER A 243 22.37 3.03 -8.43
N GLY A 244 22.00 4.31 -8.51
CA GLY A 244 20.69 4.75 -9.02
C GLY A 244 19.52 4.56 -8.04
N ALA A 245 19.75 3.93 -6.88
CA ALA A 245 18.77 3.83 -5.81
C ALA A 245 18.84 5.07 -4.89
N ASP A 246 17.83 5.93 -4.97
CA ASP A 246 17.71 7.11 -4.10
C ASP A 246 16.80 6.81 -2.90
N PHE A 247 17.41 6.32 -1.82
CA PHE A 247 16.68 5.98 -0.59
C PHE A 247 16.23 7.23 0.18
N GLN A 248 16.85 8.38 -0.04
CA GLN A 248 16.47 9.63 0.64
C GLN A 248 15.11 10.11 0.14
N VAL A 249 14.91 10.12 -1.19
CA VAL A 249 13.62 10.48 -1.80
C VAL A 249 12.52 9.54 -1.33
N TRP A 250 12.76 8.23 -1.36
CA TRP A 250 11.79 7.23 -0.88
C TRP A 250 11.42 7.43 0.60
N THR A 251 12.40 7.56 1.49
CA THR A 251 12.16 7.72 2.93
C THR A 251 11.34 8.99 3.22
N THR A 252 11.58 10.06 2.46
CA THR A 252 10.85 11.33 2.60
C THR A 252 9.39 11.17 2.14
N ASN A 253 9.16 10.48 1.02
CA ASN A 253 7.82 10.19 0.50
C ASN A 253 6.99 9.29 1.41
N VAL A 254 7.62 8.26 2.02
CA VAL A 254 6.98 7.45 3.08
C VAL A 254 6.49 8.33 4.23
N GLY A 255 7.23 9.40 4.56
CA GLY A 255 6.83 10.33 5.60
C GLY A 255 5.59 11.15 5.27
N ILE A 256 5.46 11.67 4.05
CA ILE A 256 4.45 12.69 3.70
C ILE A 256 3.05 12.09 3.46
N GLU A 257 2.95 10.77 3.21
CA GLU A 257 1.66 10.04 3.06
C GLU A 257 0.74 10.52 1.93
N ASN A 258 1.20 11.36 0.98
CA ASN A 258 0.32 11.85 -0.08
C ASN A 258 1.04 12.40 -1.32
N THR A 259 2.24 11.90 -1.62
CA THR A 259 3.02 12.40 -2.75
C THR A 259 2.92 11.39 -3.90
N ASN A 260 2.54 11.90 -5.07
CA ASN A 260 2.58 11.22 -6.38
C ASN A 260 3.98 10.75 -6.88
N PRO A 261 5.16 11.21 -6.38
CA PRO A 261 6.45 10.82 -6.92
C PRO A 261 6.86 9.39 -6.52
N MET A 262 5.97 8.59 -5.91
CA MET A 262 6.27 7.17 -5.77
C MET A 262 6.28 6.43 -7.10
N TYR A 263 5.42 6.85 -8.03
CA TYR A 263 5.40 6.30 -9.38
C TYR A 263 6.70 6.60 -10.13
N GLU A 264 7.38 7.71 -9.87
CA GLU A 264 8.68 8.00 -10.52
C GLU A 264 9.77 6.97 -10.19
N ILE A 265 9.72 6.34 -8.99
CA ILE A 265 10.65 5.25 -8.63
C ILE A 265 10.20 3.92 -9.29
N ILE A 266 8.91 3.78 -9.61
CA ILE A 266 8.32 2.57 -10.22
C ILE A 266 8.37 2.63 -11.77
N ASP A 267 8.34 3.82 -12.37
CA ASP A 267 8.14 4.00 -13.81
C ASP A 267 9.45 4.21 -14.58
N ARG A 268 10.61 4.34 -13.92
CA ARG A 268 11.94 4.27 -14.57
C ARG A 268 12.27 2.86 -15.07
N ARG A 269 11.33 2.21 -15.75
CA ARG A 269 11.34 0.81 -16.17
C ARG A 269 11.95 0.63 -17.57
N ASP A 270 12.14 1.71 -18.33
CA ASP A 270 12.31 1.62 -19.78
C ASP A 270 13.75 1.82 -20.30
N ASP A 271 14.73 2.09 -19.43
CA ASP A 271 16.08 2.50 -19.86
C ASP A 271 17.20 1.46 -19.59
N LEU A 272 16.88 0.20 -19.27
CA LEU A 272 17.88 -0.87 -19.04
C LEU A 272 17.57 -2.15 -19.81
#